data_AF-A0A2K1FUP2-F1
#
_entry.id   AF-A0A2K1FUP2-F1
#
_cell.length_a   1.000
_cell.length_b   1.000
_cell.length_c   1.000
_cell.angle_alpha   90.00
_cell.angle_beta   90.00
_cell.angle_gamma   90.00
#
_symmetry.space_group_name_H-M   'P 1'
#
loop_
_entity.id
_entity.type
_entity.pdbx_description
1 polymer ?
#
loop_
_entity_poly.entity_id
_entity_poly.type
_entity_poly.pdbx_seq_one_letter_code
_entity_poly.pdbx_strand_id
1 'polypeptide(L)' 'MCHGDYIRFLVATEADPALRAALRRASRGLLTLGDLVDFAAGHGFRFTEADIPLAVAQPVACGTD' A
#
# COMPACT_ATOMS: atom_id res chain seq x y z
N MET A 1 -1.00 -12.40 -14.32
CA MET A 1 -0.83 -11.26 -13.40
C MET A 1 -2.17 -10.57 -13.28
N CYS A 2 -2.81 -10.65 -12.12
CA CYS A 2 -4.14 -10.10 -11.88
C CYS A 2 -4.02 -8.59 -11.65
N HIS A 3 -4.35 -7.78 -12.67
CA HIS A 3 -4.23 -6.31 -12.72
C HIS A 3 -5.07 -5.52 -11.67
N GLY A 4 -5.51 -6.13 -10.57
CA GLY A 4 -6.41 -5.51 -9.59
C GLY A 4 -6.11 -5.84 -8.12
N ASP A 5 -5.04 -6.58 -7.82
CA ASP A 5 -4.76 -6.98 -6.44
C ASP A 5 -4.29 -5.79 -5.57
N TYR A 6 -3.72 -4.73 -6.16
CA TYR A 6 -3.48 -3.48 -5.44
C TYR A 6 -4.78 -2.82 -4.96
N ILE A 7 -5.80 -2.73 -5.81
CA ILE A 7 -7.10 -2.16 -5.43
C ILE A 7 -7.78 -3.02 -4.37
N ARG A 8 -7.71 -4.35 -4.50
CA ARG A 8 -8.24 -5.27 -3.48
C ARG A 8 -7.51 -5.11 -2.15
N PHE A 9 -6.20 -4.88 -2.16
CA PHE A 9 -5.43 -4.58 -0.96
C PHE A 9 -5.89 -3.29 -0.28
N LEU A 10 -6.14 -2.22 -1.05
CA LEU A 10 -6.67 -0.96 -0.51
C LEU A 10 -8.05 -1.16 0.13
N VAL A 11 -8.96 -1.83 -0.58
CA VAL A 11 -10.31 -2.14 -0.07
C VAL A 11 -10.25 -3.00 1.19
N ALA A 12 -9.39 -4.02 1.21
CA ALA A 12 -9.21 -4.87 2.39
C ALA A 12 -8.62 -4.11 3.58
N THR A 13 -7.68 -3.19 3.34
CA THR A 13 -7.10 -2.33 4.38
C THR A 13 -8.15 -1.39 4.98
N GLU A 14 -9.14 -0.96 4.19
CA GLU A 14 -10.25 -0.14 4.69
C GLU A 14 -11.27 -0.99 5.47
N ALA A 15 -11.59 -2.19 4.97
CA ALA A 15 -12.60 -3.07 5.55
C ALA A 15 -12.13 -3.84 6.80
N ASP A 16 -10.83 -4.18 6.90
CA ASP A 16 -10.27 -4.94 8.01
C ASP A 16 -9.47 -4.02 8.96
N PRO A 17 -9.99 -3.75 10.18
CA PRO A 17 -9.29 -2.92 11.16
C PRO A 17 -7.97 -3.52 11.64
N ALA A 18 -7.81 -4.84 11.62
CA ALA A 18 -6.56 -5.51 12.00
C ALA A 18 -5.49 -5.28 10.94
N LEU A 19 -5.83 -5.46 9.66
CA LEU A 19 -4.94 -5.14 8.54
C LEU A 19 -4.57 -3.65 8.53
N ARG A 20 -5.53 -2.76 8.77
CA ARG A 20 -5.28 -1.32 8.89
C ARG A 20 -4.30 -1.00 10.02
N ALA A 21 -4.47 -1.63 11.18
CA ALA A 21 -3.57 -1.42 12.32
C ALA A 21 -2.17 -1.96 12.04
N ALA A 22 -2.07 -3.12 11.38
CA ALA A 22 -0.80 -3.70 10.94
C ALA A 22 -0.07 -2.77 9.96
N LEU A 23 -0.78 -2.25 8.95
CA LEU A 23 -0.21 -1.30 8.00
C LEU A 23 0.25 -0.01 8.68
N ARG A 24 -0.55 0.55 9.60
CA ARG A 24 -0.17 1.75 10.37
C ARG A 24 1.05 1.55 11.26
N ARG A 25 1.29 0.31 11.73
CA ARG A 25 2.47 -0.02 12.52
C ARG A 25 3.70 -0.19 11.63
N ALA A 26 3.52 -0.84 10.48
CA ALA A 26 4.57 -1.07 9.49
C ALA A 26 4.97 0.21 8.75
N SER A 27 4.06 1.18 8.58
CA SER A 27 4.27 2.38 7.76
C SER A 27 5.50 3.21 8.15
N ARG A 28 5.96 3.12 9.39
CA ARG A 28 7.21 3.77 9.84
C ARG A 28 8.47 3.20 9.17
N GLY A 29 8.40 1.99 8.63
CA GLY A 29 9.49 1.28 7.95
C GLY A 29 9.21 0.95 6.49
N LEU A 30 8.06 1.34 5.93
CA LEU A 30 7.77 1.19 4.50
C LEU A 30 8.35 2.40 3.76
N LEU A 31 9.62 2.30 3.33
CA LEU A 31 10.37 3.40 2.72
C LEU A 31 10.32 3.37 1.19
N THR A 32 9.99 2.21 0.63
CA THR A 32 9.95 1.95 -0.81
C THR A 32 8.64 1.29 -1.21
N LEU A 33 8.34 1.29 -2.52
CA LEU A 33 7.20 0.54 -3.05
C LEU A 33 7.39 -0.97 -2.89
N GLY A 34 8.64 -1.45 -2.98
CA GLY A 34 9.02 -2.82 -2.67
C GLY A 34 8.60 -3.22 -1.24
N ASP A 35 8.85 -2.37 -0.25
CA ASP A 35 8.44 -2.65 1.14
C ASP A 35 6.91 -2.81 1.26
N LEU A 36 6.14 -1.99 0.53
CA LEU A 36 4.69 -2.09 0.51
C LEU A 36 4.21 -3.38 -0.18
N VAL A 37 4.86 -3.76 -1.29
CA VAL A 37 4.60 -5.02 -2.00
C VAL A 37 4.90 -6.21 -1.09
N ASP A 38 6.02 -6.21 -0.38
CA ASP A 38 6.43 -7.28 0.53
C ASP A 38 5.48 -7.39 1.73
N PHE A 39 5.08 -6.25 2.30
CA PHE A 39 4.04 -6.21 3.33
C PHE A 39 2.74 -6.87 2.83
N ALA A 40 2.25 -6.45 1.67
CA ALA A 40 1.01 -6.96 1.11
C ALA A 40 1.08 -8.46 0.78
N ALA A 41 2.24 -8.95 0.32
CA ALA A 41 2.52 -10.37 0.09
C ALA A 41 2.43 -11.18 1.38
N GLY A 42 2.95 -10.65 2.49
CA GLY A 42 2.80 -11.24 3.83
C GLY A 42 1.34 -11.37 4.31
N HIS A 43 0.42 -10.62 3.70
CA HIS A 43 -1.01 -10.63 3.97
C HIS A 43 -1.85 -11.29 2.85
N GLY A 44 -1.21 -11.94 1.87
CA GLY A 44 -1.89 -12.72 0.83
C GLY A 44 -2.27 -11.94 -0.45
N PHE A 45 -1.88 -10.67 -0.57
CA PHE A 45 -2.08 -9.87 -1.77
C PHE A 45 -0.85 -9.96 -2.69
N ARG A 46 -1.05 -10.04 -4.00
CA ARG A 46 0.04 -10.16 -4.97
C ARG A 46 -0.05 -9.08 -6.04
N PHE A 47 0.74 -8.03 -5.88
CA PHE A 47 0.96 -6.99 -6.88
C PHE A 47 2.44 -6.61 -6.91
N THR A 48 2.85 -5.91 -7.95
CA THR A 48 4.21 -5.39 -8.14
C THR A 48 4.20 -3.87 -8.09
N GLU A 49 5.39 -3.25 -8.02
CA GLU A 49 5.50 -1.78 -8.06
C GLU A 49 4.87 -1.18 -9.32
N ALA A 50 4.91 -1.90 -10.45
CA ALA A 50 4.30 -1.46 -11.71
C ALA A 50 2.76 -1.42 -11.66
N ASP A 51 2.14 -2.13 -10.72
CA ASP A 51 0.68 -2.13 -10.53
C ASP A 51 0.21 -0.93 -9.66
N ILE A 52 1.13 -0.18 -9.07
CA ILE A 52 0.83 0.98 -8.23
C ILE A 52 0.78 2.24 -9.12
N PRO A 53 -0.38 2.92 -9.23
CA PRO A 53 -0.54 4.07 -10.12
C PRO A 53 0.10 5.34 -9.52
N LEU A 54 1.43 5.41 -9.53
CA LEU A 54 2.21 6.54 -9.00
C LEU A 54 1.92 7.87 -9.71
N ALA A 55 1.59 7.82 -11.00
CA ALA A 55 1.30 9.02 -11.79
C ALA A 55 0.09 9.81 -11.27
N VAL A 56 -0.80 9.17 -10.50
CA VAL A 56 -1.99 9.79 -9.91
C VAL A 56 -1.72 10.29 -8.49
N ALA A 57 -0.74 9.70 -7.80
CA ALA A 57 -0.32 10.10 -6.46
C ALA A 57 0.57 11.35 -6.56
N GLN A 58 -0.03 12.51 -6.84
CA GLN A 58 0.70 13.77 -6.66
C GLN A 58 1.10 13.89 -5.19
N PRO A 59 2.34 14.28 -4.87
CA PRO A 59 2.69 14.63 -3.51
C PRO A 59 1.76 15.75 -3.08
N VAL A 60 0.94 15.51 -2.06
CA VAL A 60 0.33 16.61 -1.32
C VAL A 60 1.52 17.40 -0.82
N ALA A 61 1.70 18.63 -1.29
CA ALA A 61 2.78 19.48 -0.81
C ALA A 61 2.69 19.45 0.73
N CYS A 62 3.70 18.86 1.37
CA CYS A 62 3.82 18.87 2.80
C CYS A 62 4.04 20.33 3.15
N GLY A 63 2.95 21.06 3.43
CA GLY A 63 2.99 22.47 3.75
C GLY A 63 3.85 22.62 4.99
N THR A 64 4.99 23.28 4.82
CA THR A 64 5.74 23.86 5.91
C THR A 64 4.89 25.00 6.45
N ASP A 65 4.21 24.77 7.58
CA ASP A 65 3.77 25.82 8.50
C ASP A 65 4.65 25.77 9.75
#